data_AF-R6CCA1-F1
#
_entry.id   AF-R6CCA1-F1
#
_cell.length_a   1.000
_cell.length_b   1.000
_cell.length_c   1.000
_cell.angle_alpha   90.00
_cell.angle_beta   90.00
_cell.angle_gamma   90.00
#
_symmetry.space_group_name_H-M   'P 1'
#
loop_
_entity.id
_entity.type
_entity.pdbx_description
1 polymer ?
#
loop_
_entity_poly.entity_id
_entity_poly.type
_entity_poly.pdbx_seq_one_letter_code
_entity_poly.pdbx_strand_id
1 'polypeptide(L)'
;MIEKLYGISADKYSSAAVYVGGVSTAEEIACFDAVDESAASDILAACEKRIEDLKTQVESYNPDELPKLNTPVLLTKGNSVYMCLSNDNDKAEEIIG
;
A
#
# COMPACT_ATOMS: atom_id res chain seq x y z
N MET A 1 -2.47 7.77 -11.89
CA MET A 1 -1.33 7.49 -11.00
C MET A 1 -1.50 6.11 -10.35
N ILE A 2 -2.64 5.86 -9.68
CA ILE A 2 -2.98 4.57 -9.08
C ILE A 2 -2.80 3.39 -10.04
N GLU A 3 -3.44 3.42 -11.22
CA GLU A 3 -3.33 2.34 -12.20
C GLU A 3 -1.88 2.05 -12.63
N LYS A 4 -1.02 3.08 -12.70
CA LYS A 4 0.40 2.91 -13.02
C LYS A 4 1.20 2.27 -11.88
N LEU A 5 0.85 2.57 -10.62
CA LEU A 5 1.57 2.09 -9.45
C LEU A 5 1.10 0.70 -9.01
N TYR A 6 -0.21 0.44 -9.10
CA TYR A 6 -0.86 -0.75 -8.54
C TYR A 6 -1.42 -1.69 -9.62
N GLY A 7 -1.57 -1.23 -10.87
CA GLY A 7 -2.27 -2.00 -11.91
C GLY A 7 -3.79 -2.08 -11.70
N ILE A 8 -4.34 -1.29 -10.77
CA ILE A 8 -5.78 -1.25 -10.47
C ILE A 8 -6.47 -0.18 -11.32
N SER A 9 -7.47 -0.62 -12.08
CA SER A 9 -8.34 0.25 -12.87
C SER A 9 -9.34 1.01 -11.99
N ALA A 10 -9.74 2.20 -12.44
CA ALA A 10 -10.59 3.13 -11.68
C ALA A 10 -12.03 2.61 -11.44
N ASP A 11 -12.49 1.59 -12.17
CA ASP A 11 -13.78 0.95 -11.97
C ASP A 11 -13.84 0.02 -10.74
N LYS A 12 -12.68 -0.31 -10.15
CA LYS A 12 -12.58 -1.18 -8.97
C LYS A 12 -12.82 -0.45 -7.64
N TYR A 13 -12.80 0.88 -7.63
CA TYR A 13 -12.98 1.66 -6.42
C TYR A 13 -13.89 2.87 -6.64
N SER A 14 -14.63 3.25 -5.60
CA SER A 14 -15.47 4.44 -5.57
C SER A 14 -14.70 5.69 -5.12
N SER A 15 -13.73 5.51 -4.24
CA SER A 15 -12.78 6.51 -3.78
C SER A 15 -11.41 5.88 -3.55
N ALA A 16 -10.36 6.65 -3.78
CA ALA A 16 -9.01 6.27 -3.45
C ALA A 16 -8.15 7.49 -3.14
N ALA A 17 -7.23 7.34 -2.20
CA ALA A 17 -6.20 8.31 -1.87
C ALA A 17 -4.85 7.58 -1.78
N VAL A 18 -3.86 8.05 -2.53
CA VAL A 18 -2.52 7.47 -2.55
C VAL A 18 -1.49 8.59 -2.42
N TYR A 19 -0.60 8.45 -1.45
CA TYR A 19 0.51 9.36 -1.18
C TYR A 19 1.80 8.55 -1.14
N VAL A 20 2.70 8.87 -2.07
CA VAL A 20 4.01 8.22 -2.19
C VAL A 20 5.07 9.14 -1.61
N GLY A 21 6.01 8.57 -0.87
CA GLY A 21 7.18 9.24 -0.32
C GLY A 21 8.16 9.76 -1.37
N GLY A 22 9.35 10.14 -0.90
CA GLY A 22 10.38 10.71 -1.76
C GLY A 22 11.00 9.67 -2.70
N VAL A 23 11.83 10.14 -3.64
CA VAL A 23 12.49 9.29 -4.65
C VAL A 23 13.46 8.24 -4.10
N SER A 24 13.76 8.28 -2.80
CA SER A 24 14.75 7.41 -2.14
C SER A 24 14.21 6.75 -0.87
N THR A 25 12.91 6.85 -0.64
CA THR A 25 12.28 6.34 0.58
C THR A 25 11.14 5.38 0.26
N ALA A 26 10.83 4.49 1.20
CA ALA A 26 9.80 3.46 1.04
C ALA A 26 8.42 3.88 1.58
N GLU A 27 8.28 5.08 2.17
CA GLU A 27 6.99 5.46 2.74
C GLU A 27 5.91 5.61 1.67
N GLU A 28 4.75 5.04 1.95
CA GLU A 28 3.59 5.09 1.07
C GLU A 28 2.33 4.87 1.90
N ILE A 29 1.30 5.68 1.66
CA ILE A 29 -0.04 5.48 2.22
C ILE A 29 -1.00 5.32 1.06
N ALA A 30 -1.79 4.25 1.08
CA ALA A 30 -2.84 4.01 0.11
C ALA A 30 -4.13 3.56 0.80
N CYS A 31 -5.22 4.23 0.49
CA CYS A 31 -6.56 3.92 0.99
C CYS A 31 -7.50 3.80 -0.20
N PHE A 32 -8.31 2.76 -0.21
CA PHE A 32 -9.29 2.49 -1.25
C PHE A 32 -10.63 2.12 -0.63
N ASP A 33 -11.71 2.62 -1.21
CA ASP A 33 -13.07 2.12 -0.96
C ASP A 33 -13.50 1.33 -2.21
N ALA A 34 -13.36 0.00 -2.16
CA ALA A 34 -13.68 -0.86 -3.29
C ALA A 34 -15.19 -0.87 -3.58
N VAL A 35 -15.54 -1.10 -4.85
CA VAL A 35 -16.95 -1.15 -5.27
C VAL A 35 -17.67 -2.38 -4.72
N ASP A 36 -16.93 -3.47 -4.44
CA ASP A 36 -17.42 -4.70 -3.84
C ASP A 36 -16.27 -5.50 -3.21
N GLU A 37 -16.59 -6.64 -2.59
CA GLU A 37 -15.64 -7.53 -1.91
C GLU A 37 -14.61 -8.17 -2.87
N SER A 38 -15.02 -8.43 -4.12
CA SER A 38 -14.13 -8.98 -5.14
C SER A 38 -13.08 -7.95 -5.54
N ALA A 39 -13.51 -6.71 -5.77
CA ALA A 39 -12.63 -5.59 -6.03
C ALA A 39 -11.72 -5.27 -4.82
N ALA A 40 -12.22 -5.41 -3.59
CA ALA A 40 -11.38 -5.27 -2.39
C ALA A 40 -10.27 -6.33 -2.36
N SER A 41 -10.58 -7.57 -2.74
CA SER A 41 -9.58 -8.65 -2.84
C SER A 41 -8.54 -8.37 -3.94
N ASP A 42 -8.97 -7.88 -5.11
CA ASP A 42 -8.06 -7.48 -6.19
C ASP A 42 -7.12 -6.35 -5.76
N ILE A 43 -7.66 -5.34 -5.05
CA ILE A 43 -6.90 -4.19 -4.54
C ILE A 43 -5.91 -4.63 -3.47
N LEU A 44 -6.30 -5.52 -2.57
CA LEU A 44 -5.41 -6.09 -1.55
C LEU A 44 -4.21 -6.77 -2.20
N ALA A 45 -4.46 -7.66 -3.19
CA ALA A 45 -3.39 -8.34 -3.93
C ALA A 45 -2.47 -7.36 -4.68
N ALA A 46 -3.02 -6.27 -5.21
CA ALA A 46 -2.22 -5.22 -5.83
C ALA A 46 -1.33 -4.46 -4.83
N CYS A 47 -1.83 -4.22 -3.61
CA CYS A 47 -1.03 -3.62 -2.54
C CYS A 47 0.09 -4.57 -2.08
N GLU A 48 -0.19 -5.87 -1.92
CA GLU A 48 0.84 -6.88 -1.62
C GLU A 48 1.93 -6.87 -2.69
N LYS A 49 1.53 -6.89 -3.98
CA LYS A 49 2.48 -6.81 -5.09
C LYS A 49 3.31 -5.52 -5.05
N ARG A 50 2.69 -4.38 -4.75
CA ARG A 50 3.37 -3.08 -4.63
C ARG A 50 4.46 -3.12 -3.56
N ILE A 51 4.18 -3.74 -2.43
CA ILE A 51 5.15 -3.92 -1.33
C ILE A 51 6.35 -4.76 -1.78
N GLU A 52 6.12 -5.87 -2.47
CA GLU A 52 7.21 -6.73 -2.98
C GLU A 52 8.07 -6.03 -4.05
N ASP A 53 7.44 -5.27 -4.94
CA ASP A 53 8.16 -4.45 -5.93
C ASP A 53 9.00 -3.37 -5.24
N LEU A 54 8.47 -2.73 -4.18
CA LEU A 54 9.22 -1.77 -3.37
C LEU A 54 10.40 -2.41 -2.65
N LYS A 55 10.23 -3.60 -2.04
CA LYS A 55 11.34 -4.34 -1.40
C LYS A 55 12.49 -4.57 -2.38
N THR A 56 12.18 -5.05 -3.57
CA THR A 56 13.17 -5.27 -4.64
C THR A 56 13.89 -3.97 -5.04
N GLN A 57 13.13 -2.87 -5.16
CA GLN A 57 13.67 -1.57 -5.53
C GLN A 57 14.61 -1.01 -4.45
N VAL A 58 14.20 -1.03 -3.18
CA VAL A 58 15.01 -0.45 -2.10
C VAL A 58 16.21 -1.32 -1.75
N GLU A 59 16.12 -2.65 -1.87
CA GLU A 59 17.29 -3.53 -1.73
C GLU A 59 18.40 -3.15 -2.72
N SER A 60 18.03 -2.76 -3.93
CA SER A 60 18.99 -2.38 -4.98
C SER A 60 19.51 -0.95 -4.86
N TYR A 61 18.75 -0.02 -4.26
CA TYR A 61 19.04 1.42 -4.30
C TYR A 61 19.34 2.05 -2.93
N ASN A 62 18.59 1.69 -1.90
CA ASN A 62 18.74 2.19 -0.53
C ASN A 62 18.30 1.12 0.48
N PRO A 63 19.16 0.12 0.78
CA PRO A 63 18.77 -1.03 1.59
C PRO A 63 18.40 -0.67 3.04
N ASP A 64 18.78 0.52 3.52
CA ASP A 64 18.42 1.04 4.84
C ASP A 64 16.89 1.25 5.00
N GLU A 65 16.15 1.30 3.89
CA GLU A 65 14.68 1.42 3.88
C GLU A 65 13.96 0.07 4.00
N LEU A 66 14.65 -1.06 3.75
CA LEU A 66 14.06 -2.41 3.81
C LEU A 66 13.33 -2.72 5.13
N PRO A 67 13.84 -2.34 6.31
CA PRO A 67 13.15 -2.63 7.57
C PRO A 67 11.72 -2.12 7.65
N LYS A 68 11.39 -1.00 6.98
CA LYS A 68 10.04 -0.41 6.96
C LYS A 68 9.01 -1.27 6.24
N LEU A 69 9.48 -2.15 5.35
CA LEU A 69 8.66 -3.01 4.49
C LEU A 69 8.44 -4.41 5.07
N ASN A 70 9.06 -4.73 6.21
CA ASN A 70 8.98 -6.07 6.81
C ASN A 70 7.67 -6.33 7.57
N THR A 71 7.11 -5.29 8.17
CA THR A 71 5.85 -5.35 8.92
C THR A 71 4.89 -4.24 8.48
N PRO A 72 4.54 -4.18 7.18
CA PRO A 72 3.68 -3.12 6.67
C PRO A 72 2.28 -3.25 7.27
N VAL A 73 1.61 -2.11 7.49
CA VAL A 73 0.16 -2.13 7.74
C VAL A 73 -0.51 -2.43 6.42
N LEU A 74 -1.19 -3.57 6.34
CA LEU A 74 -2.00 -3.95 5.20
C LEU A 74 -3.24 -4.70 5.68
N LEU A 75 -4.40 -4.06 5.58
CA LEU A 75 -5.64 -4.61 6.12
C LEU A 75 -6.87 -4.21 5.30
N THR A 76 -7.93 -5.00 5.47
CA THR A 76 -9.23 -4.77 4.84
C THR A 76 -10.30 -4.60 5.93
N LYS A 77 -11.12 -3.54 5.84
CA LYS A 77 -12.29 -3.29 6.70
C LYS A 77 -13.53 -3.15 5.83
N GLY A 78 -14.38 -4.19 5.81
CA GLY A 78 -15.47 -4.26 4.84
C GLY A 78 -14.90 -4.31 3.42
N ASN A 79 -15.29 -3.36 2.56
CA ASN A 79 -14.74 -3.23 1.20
C ASN A 79 -13.57 -2.23 1.12
N SER A 80 -13.15 -1.64 2.24
CA SER A 80 -12.08 -0.67 2.25
C SER A 80 -10.73 -1.33 2.51
N VAL A 81 -9.71 -1.00 1.72
CA VAL A 81 -8.35 -1.54 1.81
C VAL A 81 -7.39 -0.43 2.19
N TYR A 82 -6.53 -0.69 3.17
CA TYR A 82 -5.57 0.27 3.70
C TYR A 82 -4.17 -0.33 3.66
N MET A 83 -3.23 0.43 3.11
CA MET A 83 -1.80 0.15 3.14
C MET A 83 -1.07 1.35 3.75
N CYS A 84 -0.21 1.13 4.74
CA CYS A 84 0.67 2.14 5.29
C CYS A 84 2.08 1.56 5.48
N LEU A 85 3.05 2.19 4.79
CA LEU A 85 4.48 1.93 4.91
C LEU A 85 5.09 3.15 5.58
N SER A 86 5.64 2.97 6.78
CA SER A 86 6.11 4.07 7.61
C SER A 86 7.33 3.66 8.44
N ASN A 87 7.87 4.63 9.19
CA ASN A 87 8.92 4.36 10.18
C ASN A 87 8.40 3.71 11.47
N ASP A 88 7.09 3.71 11.69
CA ASP A 88 6.45 3.23 12.92
C ASP A 88 5.13 2.52 12.56
N ASN A 89 5.27 1.34 11.95
CA ASN A 89 4.13 0.56 11.48
C ASN A 89 3.25 0.07 12.64
N ASP A 90 3.82 -0.16 13.83
CA ASP A 90 3.05 -0.51 15.02
C ASP A 90 2.12 0.63 15.41
N LYS A 91 2.62 1.88 15.40
CA LYS A 91 1.75 3.05 15.66
C LYS A 91 0.74 3.28 14.54
N ALA A 92 1.11 3.04 13.29
CA ALA A 92 0.19 3.13 12.17
C ALA A 92 -0.95 2.12 12.30
N GLU A 93 -0.65 0.88 12.70
CA GLU A 93 -1.65 -0.16 12.94
C GLU A 93 -2.62 0.24 14.06
N GLU A 94 -2.12 0.83 15.16
CA GLU A 94 -2.98 1.32 16.26
C GLU A 94 -3.99 2.39 15.80
N ILE A 95 -3.62 3.22 14.82
CA ILE A 95 -4.45 4.32 14.32
C ILE A 95 -5.43 3.83 13.25
N ILE A 96 -4.98 2.94 12.37
CA ILE A 96 -5.75 2.46 11.21
C ILE A 96 -6.65 1.29 11.59
N GLY A 97 -6.21 0.41 12.49
CA GLY A 97 -6.82 -0.85 12.93
C GLY A 97 -8.03 -0.75 13.84
#